data_AF-A0A821A828-F1
#
_entry.id   AF-A0A821A828-F1
#
_cell.length_a   1.000
_cell.length_b   1.000
_cell.length_c   1.000
_cell.angle_alpha   90.00
_cell.angle_beta   90.00
_cell.angle_gamma   90.00
#
_symmetry.space_group_name_H-M   'P 1'
#
loop_
_entity.id
_entity.type
_entity.pdbx_description
1 polymer ?
#
loop_
_entity_poly.entity_id
_entity_poly.type
_entity_poly.pdbx_seq_one_letter_code
_entity_poly.pdbx_strand_id
1 'polypeptide(L)'
;MPPKSNRQSQCFNAIKSRWSTESDASSDDSNFSMETSDEDEADTKLNFRDTIQICDIADMFEFCKNQCNIRYLSVLIYLILRRFNISYEETHRFLNDIGGLTAEVAHKWSNVFMNGNFDEFLIDGRGGKRGDSFYDVYPELEVDAKAFTVLQCEQKAPSFTVYDLAQFIDKEYYEVNKINKVNSDFVRSVDSCRLDLRNWGARFENNTNRPYFEGHEGSDVIAHREQFIHYFLTNEDKYYTVSSDENPVWQTPKSLVPTVLICHDESTFRSGDVRAKRWLIDTSAPFFNKGGGRSVMISDFLVQHPSGPFVQLNEKEWTNAVQRFPDLLEDTDLRYENYSATITAHLGADPYFDNSIILLQFERLFKLLKFKEEYQKHNIEILVDNARTHSAKPFSINDFGKRSGTRCPVASIEYIDEVNNTKTLDCFFQSGPQKGQSKGLLAIALELGFKLSTNCKLEELTILLSGHKAFKNISKLEKLAIDYGFK
;
A
#
# COMPACT_ATOMS: atom_id res chain seq x y z
N MET A 1 -4.88 37.05 44.33
CA MET A 1 -5.00 35.59 44.51
C MET A 1 -6.37 35.16 44.03
N PRO A 2 -6.49 34.07 43.24
CA PRO A 2 -7.79 33.59 42.79
C PRO A 2 -8.63 33.10 43.98
N PRO A 3 -9.97 33.18 43.92
CA PRO A 3 -10.83 32.74 45.00
C PRO A 3 -10.71 31.22 45.19
N LYS A 4 -10.58 30.79 46.44
CA LYS A 4 -10.55 29.38 46.82
C LYS A 4 -11.85 28.70 46.37
N SER A 5 -11.76 27.49 45.83
CA SER A 5 -12.93 26.75 45.38
C SER A 5 -13.83 26.39 46.57
N ASN A 6 -15.14 26.26 46.36
CA ASN A 6 -16.11 25.91 47.41
C ASN A 6 -15.76 24.60 48.16
N ARG A 7 -14.96 23.72 47.53
CA ARG A 7 -14.47 22.48 48.14
C ARG A 7 -13.33 22.72 49.15
N GLN A 8 -12.50 23.74 48.93
CA GLN A 8 -11.41 24.12 49.85
C GLN A 8 -11.94 24.79 51.13
N SER A 9 -13.05 25.53 51.04
CA SER A 9 -13.70 26.15 52.19
C SER A 9 -14.35 25.12 53.13
N GLN A 10 -14.85 24.00 52.59
CA GLN A 10 -15.47 22.94 53.38
C GLN A 10 -14.45 22.11 54.17
N CYS A 11 -13.27 21.82 53.61
CA CYS A 11 -12.20 21.11 54.32
C CYS A 11 -11.59 21.93 55.47
N PHE A 12 -11.36 23.25 55.27
CA PHE A 12 -10.82 24.10 56.35
C PHE A 12 -11.79 24.25 57.53
N ASN A 13 -13.11 24.25 57.27
CA ASN A 13 -14.11 24.33 58.34
C ASN A 13 -14.19 23.03 59.18
N ALA A 14 -13.98 21.86 58.56
CA ALA A 14 -13.93 20.58 59.27
C ALA A 14 -12.69 20.43 60.17
N ILE A 15 -11.57 21.02 59.77
CA ILE A 15 -10.34 21.06 60.59
C ILE A 15 -10.54 22.02 61.77
N LYS A 16 -11.14 23.19 61.55
CA LYS A 16 -11.37 24.18 62.62
C LYS A 16 -12.37 23.71 63.68
N SER A 17 -13.39 22.94 63.29
CA SER A 17 -14.34 22.33 64.24
C SER A 17 -13.71 21.23 65.09
N ARG A 18 -12.64 20.58 64.62
CA ARG A 18 -11.97 19.50 65.36
C ARG A 18 -11.01 20.02 66.44
N TRP A 19 -10.49 21.23 66.28
CA TRP A 19 -9.55 21.87 67.21
C TRP A 19 -10.23 22.80 68.25
N SER A 20 -11.55 22.96 68.17
CA SER A 20 -12.31 23.83 69.09
C SER A 20 -12.93 23.06 70.27
N THR A 21 -12.76 21.74 70.34
CA THR A 21 -13.48 20.85 71.27
C THR A 21 -12.62 20.28 72.39
N GLU A 22 -11.33 20.63 72.45
CA GLU A 22 -10.41 20.19 73.51
C GLU A 22 -9.77 21.40 74.19
N SER A 23 -10.56 22.06 75.02
CA SER A 23 -10.04 22.89 76.11
C SER A 23 -11.05 22.87 77.24
N ASP A 24 -10.96 21.86 78.11
CA ASP A 24 -11.36 21.93 79.52
C ASP A 24 -10.95 20.66 80.30
N ALA A 25 -10.55 20.87 81.56
CA ALA A 25 -10.04 19.94 82.60
C ALA A 25 -8.51 19.64 82.51
N SER A 26 -7.61 20.24 83.31
CA SER A 26 -7.40 20.15 84.79
C SER A 26 -7.27 18.68 85.26
N SER A 27 -6.33 18.24 86.09
CA SER A 27 -5.40 18.86 87.04
C SER A 27 -4.42 17.79 87.57
N ASP A 28 -3.32 18.27 88.12
CA ASP A 28 -2.54 17.74 89.26
C ASP A 28 -1.50 16.62 89.10
N ASP A 29 -0.29 17.04 89.51
CA ASP A 29 0.90 16.32 89.92
C ASP A 29 0.65 15.30 91.04
N SER A 30 1.36 14.16 91.02
CA SER A 30 2.43 13.87 91.99
C SER A 30 2.94 12.42 91.95
N ASN A 31 4.22 12.33 92.28
CA ASN A 31 4.95 11.23 92.90
C ASN A 31 5.61 10.12 92.06
N PHE A 32 6.94 10.26 92.07
CA PHE A 32 8.02 9.35 91.80
C PHE A 32 8.19 8.37 92.98
N SER A 33 8.20 7.06 92.74
CA SER A 33 8.95 6.10 93.56
C SER A 33 9.38 4.89 92.75
N MET A 34 10.65 4.55 92.94
CA MET A 34 11.44 3.50 92.31
C MET A 34 11.35 2.23 93.14
N GLU A 35 10.83 1.13 92.59
CA GLU A 35 11.05 -0.22 93.09
C GLU A 35 11.31 -1.18 91.92
N THR A 36 12.43 -1.88 92.03
CA THR A 36 12.88 -2.96 91.18
C THR A 36 12.33 -4.28 91.71
N SER A 37 11.62 -5.03 90.86
CA SER A 37 11.45 -6.47 91.04
C SER A 37 11.26 -7.14 89.69
N ASP A 38 12.18 -8.04 89.39
CA ASP A 38 12.14 -9.00 88.29
C ASP A 38 10.94 -9.93 88.46
N GLU A 39 10.00 -9.92 87.50
CA GLU A 39 9.11 -11.06 87.24
C GLU A 39 8.92 -11.22 85.72
N ASP A 40 9.08 -12.46 85.29
CA ASP A 40 8.95 -12.94 83.91
C ASP A 40 7.58 -12.58 83.30
N GLU A 41 7.56 -11.83 82.20
CA GLU A 41 6.36 -11.67 81.38
C GLU A 41 6.61 -11.95 79.90
N ALA A 42 5.68 -12.76 79.39
CA ALA A 42 5.54 -13.30 78.05
C ALA A 42 5.90 -12.32 76.91
N ASP A 43 6.53 -12.90 75.89
CA ASP A 43 6.76 -12.36 74.54
C ASP A 43 5.43 -11.90 73.91
N THR A 44 4.96 -10.74 74.35
CA THR A 44 3.86 -10.01 73.75
C THR A 44 4.44 -9.42 72.48
N LYS A 45 4.19 -10.08 71.35
CA LYS A 45 4.28 -9.46 70.03
C LYS A 45 3.41 -8.21 70.06
N LEU A 46 4.01 -7.08 70.42
CA LEU A 46 3.46 -5.75 70.22
C LEU A 46 2.97 -5.69 68.78
N ASN A 47 1.67 -5.55 68.62
CA ASN A 47 1.06 -5.40 67.32
C ASN A 47 1.68 -4.15 66.70
N PHE A 48 2.22 -4.23 65.49
CA PHE A 48 2.87 -3.09 64.83
C PHE A 48 1.97 -1.84 64.79
N ARG A 49 0.65 -2.07 64.87
CA ARG A 49 -0.41 -1.06 65.02
C ARG A 49 -0.27 -0.17 66.27
N ASP A 50 0.32 -0.68 67.35
CA ASP A 50 0.38 -0.01 68.65
C ASP A 50 1.71 0.74 68.88
N THR A 51 2.76 0.39 68.12
CA THR A 51 4.10 0.97 68.29
C THR A 51 4.40 2.13 67.33
N ILE A 52 3.68 2.20 66.21
CA ILE A 52 3.76 3.29 65.25
C ILE A 52 2.35 3.81 65.07
N GLN A 53 2.09 5.06 65.48
CA GLN A 53 0.80 5.67 65.24
C GLN A 53 0.63 5.78 63.71
N ILE A 54 -0.22 4.93 63.17
CA ILE A 54 -0.60 4.92 61.74
C ILE A 54 -1.00 6.33 61.29
N CYS A 55 -1.59 7.11 62.21
CA CYS A 55 -1.91 8.52 62.02
C CYS A 55 -0.67 9.36 61.72
N ASP A 56 0.46 9.18 62.41
CA ASP A 56 1.68 9.95 62.19
C ASP A 56 2.28 9.67 60.80
N ILE A 57 2.29 8.39 60.36
CA ILE A 57 2.76 8.06 59.01
C ILE A 57 1.80 8.58 57.95
N ALA A 58 0.49 8.49 58.18
CA ALA A 58 -0.52 9.03 57.26
C ALA A 58 -0.41 10.56 57.14
N ASP A 59 -0.22 11.26 58.26
CA ASP A 59 -0.06 12.71 58.31
C ASP A 59 1.27 13.14 57.67
N MET A 60 2.35 12.41 57.92
CA MET A 60 3.62 12.61 57.21
C MET A 60 3.48 12.36 55.71
N PHE A 61 2.76 11.30 55.31
CA PHE A 61 2.52 10.99 53.92
C PHE A 61 1.75 12.10 53.24
N GLU A 62 0.65 12.56 53.84
CA GLU A 62 -0.18 13.65 53.32
C GLU A 62 0.58 14.98 53.27
N PHE A 63 1.42 15.27 54.28
CA PHE A 63 2.31 16.43 54.29
C PHE A 63 3.32 16.38 53.15
N CYS A 64 3.95 15.22 52.93
CA CYS A 64 4.97 15.03 51.90
C CYS A 64 4.39 14.90 50.48
N LYS A 65 3.14 14.47 50.33
CA LYS A 65 2.47 14.24 49.03
C LYS A 65 2.40 15.48 48.15
N ASN A 66 2.44 16.67 48.75
CA ASN A 66 2.46 17.95 48.01
C ASN A 66 3.86 18.35 47.51
N GLN A 67 4.92 17.73 48.02
CA GLN A 67 6.33 18.05 47.71
C GLN A 67 7.06 16.89 47.00
N CYS A 68 6.57 15.65 47.15
CA CYS A 68 7.17 14.43 46.63
C CYS A 68 6.18 13.65 45.77
N ASN A 69 6.70 12.94 44.75
CA ASN A 69 5.87 12.08 43.90
C ASN A 69 5.34 10.89 44.71
N ILE A 70 4.03 10.65 44.64
CA ILE A 70 3.33 9.60 45.38
C ILE A 70 3.94 8.21 45.17
N ARG A 71 4.51 7.95 43.98
CA ARG A 71 5.23 6.71 43.67
C ARG A 71 6.41 6.49 44.60
N TYR A 72 7.21 7.54 44.85
CA TYR A 72 8.37 7.46 45.74
C TYR A 72 7.93 7.14 47.16
N LEU A 73 6.96 7.90 47.66
CA LEU A 73 6.48 7.73 49.02
C LEU A 73 5.84 6.34 49.22
N SER A 74 5.02 5.89 48.27
CA SER A 74 4.39 4.56 48.34
C SER A 74 5.40 3.42 48.22
N VAL A 75 6.43 3.54 47.39
CA VAL A 75 7.49 2.52 47.27
C VAL A 75 8.35 2.48 48.54
N LEU A 76 8.71 3.62 49.13
CA LEU A 76 9.46 3.67 50.38
C LEU A 76 8.67 3.07 51.54
N ILE A 77 7.41 3.46 51.69
CA ILE A 77 6.52 2.89 52.72
C ILE A 77 6.33 1.40 52.49
N TYR A 78 6.10 0.96 51.25
CA TYR A 78 6.01 -0.45 50.91
C TYR A 78 7.27 -1.21 51.35
N LEU A 79 8.47 -0.72 51.01
CA LEU A 79 9.74 -1.34 51.39
C LEU A 79 9.92 -1.41 52.91
N ILE A 80 9.53 -0.36 53.64
CA ILE A 80 9.57 -0.32 55.11
C ILE A 80 8.63 -1.37 55.71
N LEU A 81 7.37 -1.45 55.24
CA LEU A 81 6.40 -2.43 55.71
C LEU A 81 6.86 -3.86 55.41
N ARG A 82 7.44 -4.10 54.23
CA ARG A 82 8.06 -5.40 53.90
C ARG A 82 9.24 -5.72 54.81
N ARG A 83 10.07 -4.73 55.17
CA ARG A 83 11.21 -4.89 56.09
C ARG A 83 10.77 -5.30 57.50
N PHE A 84 9.61 -4.82 57.95
CA PHE A 84 9.00 -5.21 59.23
C PHE A 84 8.15 -6.49 59.15
N ASN A 85 8.23 -7.25 58.06
CA ASN A 85 7.48 -8.50 57.83
C ASN A 85 5.96 -8.33 57.92
N ILE A 86 5.43 -7.14 57.64
CA ILE A 86 3.98 -6.91 57.56
C ILE A 86 3.42 -7.72 56.39
N SER A 87 2.24 -8.32 56.54
CA SER A 87 1.65 -9.13 55.48
C SER A 87 1.33 -8.28 54.24
N TYR A 88 1.25 -8.92 53.08
CA TYR A 88 0.96 -8.21 51.84
C TYR A 88 -0.45 -7.59 51.85
N GLU A 89 -1.42 -8.30 52.44
CA GLU A 89 -2.80 -7.81 52.61
C GLU A 89 -2.85 -6.58 53.52
N GLU A 90 -2.14 -6.59 54.65
CA GLU A 90 -2.07 -5.43 55.55
C GLU A 90 -1.33 -4.26 54.90
N THR A 91 -0.28 -4.54 54.13
CA THR A 91 0.44 -3.52 53.35
C THR A 91 -0.47 -2.87 52.31
N HIS A 92 -1.26 -3.66 51.59
CA HIS A 92 -2.22 -3.17 50.61
C HIS A 92 -3.28 -2.30 51.27
N ARG A 93 -3.88 -2.77 52.37
CA ARG A 93 -4.88 -2.01 53.14
C ARG A 93 -4.30 -0.69 53.64
N PHE A 94 -3.11 -0.73 54.22
CA PHE A 94 -2.42 0.47 54.73
C PHE A 94 -2.13 1.49 53.64
N LEU A 95 -1.56 1.07 52.51
CA LEU A 95 -1.27 1.98 51.41
C LEU A 95 -2.55 2.59 50.81
N ASN A 96 -3.63 1.82 50.74
CA ASN A 96 -4.92 2.32 50.29
C ASN A 96 -5.53 3.34 51.28
N ASP A 97 -5.43 3.07 52.58
CA ASP A 97 -5.94 3.95 53.65
C ASP A 97 -5.26 5.33 53.64
N ILE A 98 -3.96 5.39 53.30
CA ILE A 98 -3.21 6.66 53.16
C ILE A 98 -3.29 7.27 51.76
N GLY A 99 -4.06 6.66 50.85
CA GLY A 99 -4.21 7.11 49.47
C GLY A 99 -2.92 7.05 48.64
N GLY A 100 -2.08 6.04 48.88
CA GLY A 100 -0.89 5.69 48.11
C GLY A 100 -1.18 4.72 46.95
N LEU A 101 -0.12 4.22 46.31
CA LEU A 101 -0.22 3.18 45.27
C LEU A 101 -0.71 1.85 45.86
N THR A 102 -1.37 1.01 45.05
CA THR A 102 -1.68 -0.36 45.47
C THR A 102 -0.39 -1.13 45.76
N ALA A 103 -0.47 -2.14 46.64
CA ALA A 103 0.69 -2.95 46.98
C ALA A 103 1.35 -3.61 45.75
N GLU A 104 0.56 -3.95 44.71
CA GLU A 104 1.06 -4.57 43.48
C GLU A 104 1.95 -3.59 42.70
N VAL A 105 1.45 -2.36 42.56
CA VAL A 105 2.14 -1.30 41.82
C VAL A 105 3.36 -0.84 42.60
N ALA A 106 3.24 -0.67 43.92
CA ALA A 106 4.38 -0.36 44.79
C ALA A 106 5.43 -1.48 44.76
N HIS A 107 5.01 -2.75 44.76
CA HIS A 107 5.91 -3.90 44.63
C HIS A 107 6.67 -3.88 43.30
N LYS A 108 5.97 -3.70 42.18
CA LYS A 108 6.59 -3.59 40.84
C LYS A 108 7.67 -2.52 40.82
N TRP A 109 7.35 -1.31 41.29
CA TRP A 109 8.31 -0.20 41.31
C TRP A 109 9.42 -0.38 42.35
N SER A 110 9.16 -1.11 43.44
CA SER A 110 10.19 -1.48 44.41
C SER A 110 11.25 -2.39 43.79
N ASN A 111 10.88 -3.30 42.88
CA ASN A 111 11.83 -4.15 42.17
C ASN A 111 12.70 -3.31 41.21
N VAL A 112 12.10 -2.35 40.50
CA VAL A 112 12.85 -1.41 39.64
C VAL A 112 13.83 -0.57 40.46
N PHE A 113 13.39 -0.06 41.61
CA PHE A 113 14.21 0.70 42.55
C PHE A 113 15.39 -0.12 43.11
N MET A 114 15.12 -1.35 43.57
CA MET A 114 16.13 -2.24 44.15
C MET A 114 17.15 -2.75 43.12
N ASN A 115 16.74 -2.85 41.85
CA ASN A 115 17.63 -3.22 40.74
C ASN A 115 18.52 -2.07 40.26
N GLY A 116 18.45 -0.90 40.91
CA GLY A 116 19.29 0.26 40.58
C GLY A 116 18.93 0.94 39.27
N ASN A 117 17.78 0.62 38.65
CA ASN A 117 17.30 1.28 37.44
C ASN A 117 16.59 2.59 37.81
N PHE A 118 17.35 3.52 38.40
CA PHE A 118 16.82 4.79 38.88
C PHE A 118 16.28 5.66 37.76
N ASP A 119 16.83 5.54 36.55
CA ASP A 119 16.33 6.27 35.39
C ASP A 119 14.92 5.82 35.03
N GLU A 120 14.62 4.51 34.98
CA GLU A 120 13.24 4.02 34.78
C GLU A 120 12.30 4.37 35.95
N PHE A 121 12.85 4.43 37.16
CA PHE A 121 12.11 4.83 38.36
C PHE A 121 11.76 6.34 38.39
N LEU A 122 12.70 7.19 37.96
CA LEU A 122 12.61 8.66 37.88
C LEU A 122 11.86 9.13 36.64
N ILE A 123 12.11 8.47 35.50
CA ILE A 123 11.46 8.72 34.24
C ILE A 123 10.12 7.98 34.27
N ASP A 124 9.15 8.60 34.92
CA ASP A 124 7.78 8.42 34.48
C ASP A 124 7.74 8.99 33.06
N GLY A 125 7.81 8.13 32.04
CA GLY A 125 8.03 8.47 30.62
C GLY A 125 6.94 9.33 29.96
N ARG A 126 6.34 10.25 30.70
CA ARG A 126 5.21 11.09 30.35
C ARG A 126 5.50 12.49 30.88
N GLY A 127 6.15 13.30 30.04
CA GLY A 127 6.33 14.73 30.29
C GLY A 127 4.98 15.40 30.55
N GLY A 128 4.81 15.96 31.73
CA GLY A 128 3.78 16.96 32.04
C GLY A 128 2.34 16.44 32.19
N LYS A 129 1.93 16.20 33.43
CA LYS A 129 0.54 16.13 33.93
C LYS A 129 -0.40 15.09 33.27
N ARG A 130 -0.84 14.10 34.06
CA ARG A 130 -2.24 13.66 34.32
C ARG A 130 -2.38 12.13 34.38
N GLY A 131 -3.17 11.66 35.36
CA GLY A 131 -4.12 10.53 35.34
C GLY A 131 -3.68 9.15 34.81
N ASP A 132 -4.33 8.11 35.31
CA ASP A 132 -4.26 6.76 34.72
C ASP A 132 -4.58 6.84 33.22
N SER A 133 -3.84 6.11 32.37
CA SER A 133 -4.16 6.05 30.95
C SER A 133 -5.50 5.34 30.76
N PHE A 134 -6.21 5.66 29.67
CA PHE A 134 -7.51 5.03 29.37
C PHE A 134 -7.46 3.50 29.44
N TYR A 135 -6.39 2.88 28.93
CA TYR A 135 -6.22 1.42 28.97
C TYR A 135 -5.65 0.90 30.29
N ASP A 136 -5.09 1.78 31.11
CA ASP A 136 -4.69 1.41 32.49
C ASP A 136 -5.95 1.15 33.34
N VAL A 137 -7.07 1.82 32.99
CA VAL A 137 -8.39 1.65 33.62
C VAL A 137 -9.22 0.57 32.90
N TYR A 138 -9.08 0.42 31.58
CA TYR A 138 -9.83 -0.52 30.76
C TYR A 138 -8.92 -1.43 29.91
N PRO A 139 -8.15 -2.34 30.52
CA PRO A 139 -7.20 -3.21 29.81
C PRO A 139 -7.89 -4.17 28.83
N GLU A 140 -9.10 -4.63 29.13
CA GLU A 140 -9.91 -5.48 28.26
C GLU A 140 -10.25 -4.79 26.93
N LEU A 141 -10.59 -3.49 26.97
CA LEU A 141 -10.86 -2.70 25.77
C LEU A 141 -9.60 -2.56 24.89
N GLU A 142 -8.40 -2.57 25.46
CA GLU A 142 -7.16 -2.55 24.67
C GLU A 142 -7.00 -3.83 23.86
N VAL A 143 -7.29 -4.98 24.48
CA VAL A 143 -7.18 -6.30 23.84
C VAL A 143 -8.17 -6.41 22.69
N ASP A 144 -9.43 -6.02 22.91
CA ASP A 144 -10.47 -6.10 21.88
C ASP A 144 -10.21 -5.11 20.74
N ALA A 145 -9.74 -3.90 21.05
CA ALA A 145 -9.40 -2.90 20.04
C ALA A 145 -8.20 -3.33 19.17
N LYS A 146 -7.21 -4.00 19.75
CA LYS A 146 -6.11 -4.64 19.00
C LYS A 146 -6.62 -5.74 18.08
N ALA A 147 -7.46 -6.64 18.59
CA ALA A 147 -8.02 -7.74 17.81
C ALA A 147 -8.87 -7.22 16.64
N PHE A 148 -9.72 -6.22 16.88
CA PHE A 148 -10.48 -5.52 15.84
C PHE A 148 -9.55 -4.92 14.79
N THR A 149 -8.50 -4.21 15.21
CA THR A 149 -7.52 -3.60 14.29
C THR A 149 -6.87 -4.63 13.38
N VAL A 150 -6.41 -5.76 13.93
CA VAL A 150 -5.80 -6.86 13.16
C VAL A 150 -6.79 -7.37 12.12
N LEU A 151 -8.00 -7.72 12.55
CA LEU A 151 -9.03 -8.24 11.65
C LEU A 151 -9.41 -7.25 10.53
N GLN A 152 -9.45 -5.95 10.83
CA GLN A 152 -9.71 -4.93 9.80
C GLN A 152 -8.52 -4.75 8.84
N CYS A 153 -7.28 -4.81 9.34
CA CYS A 153 -6.07 -4.70 8.52
C CYS A 153 -5.84 -5.93 7.63
N GLU A 154 -6.37 -7.10 8.01
CA GLU A 154 -6.37 -8.35 7.23
C GLU A 154 -7.48 -8.40 6.15
N GLN A 155 -8.34 -7.39 6.05
CA GLN A 155 -9.33 -7.36 4.98
C GLN A 155 -8.66 -7.05 3.63
N LYS A 156 -9.24 -7.60 2.56
CA LYS A 156 -8.82 -7.31 1.17
C LYS A 156 -9.25 -5.92 0.69
N ALA A 157 -9.91 -5.12 1.52
CA ALA A 157 -10.36 -3.76 1.24
C ALA A 157 -9.66 -2.77 2.19
N PRO A 158 -9.22 -1.58 1.74
CA PRO A 158 -8.54 -0.61 2.58
C PRO A 158 -9.56 0.42 3.09
N SER A 159 -10.71 -0.06 3.54
CA SER A 159 -11.78 0.76 4.08
C SER A 159 -11.52 1.17 5.52
N PHE A 160 -10.66 0.44 6.23
CA PHE A 160 -10.36 0.69 7.62
C PHE A 160 -9.64 2.03 7.84
N THR A 161 -10.22 2.84 8.72
CA THR A 161 -9.74 4.15 9.13
C THR A 161 -9.59 4.21 10.65
N VAL A 162 -8.84 5.21 11.11
CA VAL A 162 -8.71 5.49 12.56
C VAL A 162 -10.06 5.85 13.20
N TYR A 163 -10.98 6.39 12.40
CA TYR A 163 -12.33 6.72 12.85
C TYR A 163 -13.12 5.46 13.19
N ASP A 164 -12.97 4.39 12.40
CA ASP A 164 -13.63 3.10 12.67
C ASP A 164 -13.16 2.50 14.00
N LEU A 165 -11.86 2.63 14.32
CA LEU A 165 -11.31 2.25 15.62
C LEU A 165 -11.90 3.07 16.78
N ALA A 166 -12.02 4.39 16.60
CA ALA A 166 -12.62 5.25 17.61
C ALA A 166 -14.10 4.91 17.85
N GLN A 167 -14.86 4.62 16.79
CA GLN A 167 -16.24 4.15 16.88
C GLN A 167 -16.36 2.81 17.61
N PHE A 168 -15.46 1.86 17.30
CA PHE A 168 -15.42 0.57 17.95
C PHE A 168 -15.18 0.72 19.46
N ILE A 169 -14.12 1.42 19.86
CA ILE A 169 -13.76 1.63 21.28
C ILE A 169 -14.89 2.33 22.04
N ASP A 170 -15.50 3.35 21.42
CA ASP A 170 -16.59 4.10 22.02
C ASP A 170 -17.81 3.22 22.30
N LYS A 171 -18.19 2.39 21.32
CA LYS A 171 -19.28 1.44 21.47
C LYS A 171 -19.00 0.44 22.61
N GLU A 172 -17.85 -0.23 22.57
CA GLU A 172 -17.48 -1.24 23.57
C GLU A 172 -17.40 -0.64 24.98
N TYR A 173 -16.89 0.59 25.11
CA TYR A 173 -16.84 1.29 26.40
C TYR A 173 -18.24 1.45 27.02
N TYR A 174 -19.24 1.90 26.26
CA TYR A 174 -20.59 2.09 26.77
C TYR A 174 -21.28 0.76 27.11
N GLU A 175 -21.01 -0.30 26.34
CA GLU A 175 -21.52 -1.64 26.60
C GLU A 175 -20.93 -2.23 27.90
N VAL A 176 -19.61 -2.14 28.09
CA VAL A 176 -18.92 -2.62 29.30
C VAL A 176 -19.41 -1.90 30.56
N ASN A 177 -19.57 -0.57 30.49
CA ASN A 177 -20.00 0.23 31.63
C ASN A 177 -21.53 0.23 31.83
N LYS A 178 -22.31 -0.30 30.88
CA LYS A 178 -23.79 -0.28 30.87
C LYS A 178 -24.38 1.11 31.01
N ILE A 179 -23.77 2.10 30.35
CA ILE A 179 -24.20 3.50 30.38
C ILE A 179 -24.72 3.89 28.99
N ASN A 180 -25.79 4.68 28.93
CA ASN A 180 -26.27 5.23 27.67
C ASN A 180 -25.40 6.41 27.23
N LYS A 181 -25.01 6.44 25.95
CA LYS A 181 -24.29 7.56 25.36
C LYS A 181 -25.19 8.80 25.30
N VAL A 182 -24.71 9.91 25.88
CA VAL A 182 -25.44 11.19 25.96
C VAL A 182 -24.78 12.28 25.10
N ASN A 183 -23.47 12.20 24.89
CA ASN A 183 -22.69 13.14 24.07
C ASN A 183 -22.40 12.53 22.69
N SER A 184 -22.20 13.34 21.65
CA SER A 184 -21.70 12.94 20.33
C SER A 184 -20.21 12.60 20.31
N ASP A 185 -19.42 13.12 21.25
CA ASP A 185 -17.97 12.92 21.27
C ASP A 185 -17.59 11.45 21.51
N PHE A 186 -16.39 11.07 21.05
CA PHE A 186 -15.82 9.75 21.35
C PHE A 186 -15.16 9.74 22.72
N VAL A 187 -15.35 8.65 23.46
CA VAL A 187 -14.64 8.38 24.72
C VAL A 187 -13.13 8.40 24.51
N ARG A 188 -12.68 7.94 23.34
CA ARG A 188 -11.29 8.04 22.89
C ARG A 188 -11.20 8.73 21.54
N SER A 189 -10.51 9.86 21.49
CA SER A 189 -10.43 10.69 20.27
C SER A 189 -9.78 9.94 19.10
N VAL A 190 -10.10 10.36 17.86
CA VAL A 190 -9.49 9.82 16.64
C VAL A 190 -7.96 10.00 16.66
N ASP A 191 -7.45 11.13 17.16
CA ASP A 191 -6.01 11.37 17.24
C ASP A 191 -5.33 10.46 18.27
N SER A 192 -5.98 10.17 19.39
CA SER A 192 -5.50 9.18 20.37
C SER A 192 -5.45 7.78 19.74
N CYS A 193 -6.52 7.38 19.04
CA CYS A 193 -6.59 6.10 18.34
C CYS A 193 -5.48 5.96 17.27
N ARG A 194 -5.06 7.06 16.62
CA ARG A 194 -3.93 7.06 15.68
C ARG A 194 -2.61 6.71 16.38
N LEU A 195 -2.41 7.24 17.59
CA LEU A 195 -1.23 6.93 18.39
C LEU A 195 -1.26 5.48 18.84
N ASP A 196 -2.42 4.95 19.22
CA ASP A 196 -2.57 3.54 19.61
C ASP A 196 -2.19 2.60 18.48
N LEU A 197 -2.70 2.83 17.27
CA LEU A 197 -2.33 2.06 16.09
C LEU A 197 -0.82 1.99 15.90
N ARG A 198 -0.12 3.13 16.03
CA ARG A 198 1.35 3.17 15.94
C ARG A 198 2.02 2.40 17.07
N ASN A 199 1.53 2.55 18.30
CA ASN A 199 2.05 1.85 19.47
C ASN A 199 1.85 0.33 19.36
N TRP A 200 0.79 -0.12 18.68
CA TRP A 200 0.52 -1.53 18.38
C TRP A 200 1.30 -2.04 17.16
N GLY A 201 2.20 -1.24 16.59
CA GLY A 201 3.05 -1.62 15.47
C GLY A 201 2.43 -1.45 14.10
N ALA A 202 1.23 -0.84 13.99
CA ALA A 202 0.59 -0.61 12.71
C ALA A 202 1.25 0.57 11.96
N ARG A 203 1.39 0.42 10.64
CA ARG A 203 1.99 1.41 9.74
C ARG A 203 0.99 1.85 8.70
N PHE A 204 1.01 3.14 8.36
CA PHE A 204 0.17 3.70 7.30
C PHE A 204 0.99 3.84 6.02
N GLU A 205 1.02 2.77 5.21
CA GLU A 205 1.92 2.66 4.07
C GLU A 205 1.16 2.56 2.75
N ASN A 206 1.87 2.87 1.65
CA ASN A 206 1.39 2.61 0.30
C ASN A 206 1.34 1.09 0.09
N ASN A 207 0.27 0.62 -0.54
CA ASN A 207 0.19 -0.76 -0.96
C ASN A 207 1.18 -1.03 -2.12
N THR A 208 2.36 -1.53 -1.78
CA THR A 208 3.41 -1.88 -2.74
C THR A 208 3.36 -3.33 -3.19
N ASN A 209 2.47 -4.16 -2.64
CA ASN A 209 2.33 -5.58 -3.02
C ASN A 209 1.76 -5.68 -4.45
N ARG A 210 2.66 -5.60 -5.43
CA ARG A 210 2.39 -5.82 -6.84
C ARG A 210 2.55 -7.31 -7.13
N PRO A 211 1.52 -8.01 -7.65
CA PRO A 211 1.57 -9.45 -7.92
C PRO A 211 2.47 -9.86 -9.10
N TYR A 212 3.15 -8.92 -9.76
CA TYR A 212 3.85 -9.16 -11.03
C TYR A 212 5.37 -9.35 -10.89
N PHE A 213 5.93 -9.44 -9.68
CA PHE A 213 7.39 -9.57 -9.53
C PHE A 213 7.94 -10.91 -10.03
N GLU A 214 7.15 -11.98 -9.99
CA GLU A 214 7.59 -13.31 -10.40
C GLU A 214 7.80 -13.40 -11.92
N GLY A 215 9.07 -13.36 -12.34
CA GLY A 215 9.49 -13.56 -13.73
C GLY A 215 10.40 -12.46 -14.29
N HIS A 216 10.42 -11.26 -13.70
CA HIS A 216 11.25 -10.15 -14.19
C HIS A 216 12.76 -10.29 -13.92
N GLU A 217 13.13 -11.24 -13.07
CA GLU A 217 14.52 -11.52 -12.66
C GLU A 217 15.12 -12.74 -13.39
N GLY A 218 14.37 -13.36 -14.33
CA GLY A 218 14.91 -14.40 -15.20
C GLY A 218 16.12 -13.89 -15.98
N SER A 219 17.17 -14.72 -16.12
CA SER A 219 18.42 -14.30 -16.78
C SER A 219 18.21 -13.93 -18.25
N ASP A 220 17.27 -14.59 -18.92
CA ASP A 220 16.82 -14.27 -20.28
C ASP A 220 16.11 -12.91 -20.34
N VAL A 221 15.24 -12.62 -19.37
CA VAL A 221 14.55 -11.32 -19.25
C VAL A 221 15.53 -10.19 -18.95
N ILE A 222 16.49 -10.41 -18.06
CA ILE A 222 17.55 -9.44 -17.75
C ILE A 222 18.38 -9.16 -19.00
N ALA A 223 18.85 -10.19 -19.70
CA ALA A 223 19.63 -10.02 -20.92
C ALA A 223 18.85 -9.24 -22.01
N HIS A 224 17.55 -9.50 -22.16
CA HIS A 224 16.70 -8.74 -23.09
C HIS A 224 16.54 -7.28 -22.67
N ARG A 225 16.38 -7.00 -21.37
CA ARG A 225 16.30 -5.63 -20.84
C ARG A 225 17.61 -4.87 -21.05
N GLU A 226 18.76 -5.51 -20.84
CA GLU A 226 20.07 -4.91 -21.10
C GLU A 226 20.24 -4.55 -22.57
N GLN A 227 19.86 -5.45 -23.49
CA GLN A 227 19.87 -5.18 -24.93
C GLN A 227 18.96 -4.00 -25.30
N PHE A 228 17.75 -3.98 -24.73
CA PHE A 228 16.78 -2.90 -24.95
C PHE A 228 17.31 -1.55 -24.47
N ILE A 229 17.87 -1.47 -23.26
CA ILE A 229 18.47 -0.23 -22.75
C ILE A 229 19.68 0.18 -23.59
N HIS A 230 20.54 -0.78 -23.95
CA HIS A 230 21.71 -0.53 -24.78
C HIS A 230 21.34 0.07 -26.14
N TYR A 231 20.22 -0.38 -26.74
CA TYR A 231 19.70 0.21 -27.97
C TYR A 231 19.41 1.71 -27.83
N PHE A 232 18.67 2.13 -26.79
CA PHE A 232 18.35 3.55 -26.61
C PHE A 232 19.59 4.39 -26.27
N LEU A 233 20.49 3.89 -25.42
CA LEU A 233 21.73 4.58 -25.09
C LEU A 233 22.63 4.77 -26.31
N THR A 234 22.71 3.76 -27.19
CA THR A 234 23.53 3.83 -28.42
C THR A 234 22.93 4.79 -29.46
N ASN A 235 21.63 5.08 -29.37
CA ASN A 235 20.91 5.95 -30.30
C ASN A 235 20.44 7.26 -29.64
N GLU A 236 20.98 7.62 -28.47
CA GLU A 236 20.52 8.78 -27.68
C GLU A 236 20.57 10.10 -28.47
N ASP A 237 21.52 10.21 -29.38
CA ASP A 237 21.78 11.36 -30.23
C ASP A 237 20.70 11.59 -31.30
N LYS A 238 19.79 10.63 -31.49
CA LYS A 238 18.65 10.69 -32.40
C LYS A 238 17.38 11.22 -31.74
N TYR A 239 17.21 11.08 -30.43
CA TYR A 239 15.96 11.39 -29.73
C TYR A 239 16.02 12.74 -29.03
N TYR A 240 14.86 13.40 -28.94
CA TYR A 240 14.72 14.60 -28.13
C TYR A 240 14.83 14.21 -26.67
N THR A 241 15.61 14.94 -25.87
CA THR A 241 15.71 14.67 -24.43
C THR A 241 15.33 15.92 -23.65
N VAL A 242 15.19 15.77 -22.34
CA VAL A 242 14.90 16.88 -21.43
C VAL A 242 16.08 16.99 -20.47
N SER A 243 16.55 18.21 -20.20
CA SER A 243 17.63 18.43 -19.24
C SER A 243 17.23 17.95 -17.83
N SER A 244 18.21 17.47 -17.08
CA SER A 244 18.03 16.98 -15.70
C SER A 244 17.99 18.09 -14.64
N ASP A 245 17.90 19.36 -15.06
CA ASP A 245 17.97 20.52 -14.18
C ASP A 245 16.62 20.78 -13.51
N GLU A 246 16.59 21.60 -12.44
CA GLU A 246 15.34 21.98 -11.74
C GLU A 246 14.29 22.59 -12.68
N ASN A 247 14.72 23.20 -13.77
CA ASN A 247 13.88 23.69 -14.85
C ASN A 247 14.17 22.89 -16.13
N PRO A 248 13.44 21.78 -16.37
CA PRO A 248 13.66 20.91 -17.53
C PRO A 248 13.46 21.66 -18.85
N VAL A 249 14.44 21.60 -19.74
CA VAL A 249 14.37 22.19 -21.10
C VAL A 249 14.61 21.10 -22.14
N TRP A 250 13.87 21.17 -23.25
CA TRP A 250 14.06 20.29 -24.39
C TRP A 250 15.44 20.46 -25.03
N GLN A 251 16.12 19.34 -25.26
CA GLN A 251 17.37 19.24 -25.98
C GLN A 251 17.12 18.65 -27.36
N THR A 252 17.62 19.33 -28.40
CA THR A 252 17.47 18.88 -29.79
C THR A 252 18.48 17.76 -30.10
N PRO A 253 18.07 16.72 -30.85
CA PRO A 253 18.97 15.67 -31.32
C PRO A 253 20.16 16.21 -32.11
N LYS A 254 21.30 15.51 -32.02
CA LYS A 254 22.50 15.82 -32.81
C LYS A 254 22.47 15.17 -34.19
N SER A 255 21.62 14.15 -34.38
CA SER A 255 21.43 13.46 -35.64
C SER A 255 20.92 14.39 -36.75
N LEU A 256 21.41 14.16 -37.98
CA LEU A 256 20.92 14.84 -39.20
C LEU A 256 19.45 14.55 -39.48
N VAL A 257 18.98 13.35 -39.08
CA VAL A 257 17.58 12.95 -39.16
C VAL A 257 17.13 12.56 -37.75
N PRO A 258 16.51 13.49 -37.01
CA PRO A 258 15.93 13.22 -35.70
C PRO A 258 14.88 12.09 -35.72
N THR A 259 14.70 11.42 -34.59
CA THR A 259 13.64 10.42 -34.39
C THR A 259 12.65 10.93 -33.34
N VAL A 260 11.37 10.90 -33.66
CA VAL A 260 10.29 11.08 -32.70
C VAL A 260 9.96 9.72 -32.08
N LEU A 261 10.18 9.59 -30.77
CA LEU A 261 9.75 8.42 -30.02
C LEU A 261 8.30 8.62 -29.57
N ILE A 262 7.45 7.66 -29.90
CA ILE A 262 6.06 7.59 -29.46
C ILE A 262 5.92 6.35 -28.58
N CYS A 263 5.39 6.50 -27.37
CA CYS A 263 5.11 5.39 -26.46
C CYS A 263 3.61 5.19 -26.35
N HIS A 264 3.15 3.95 -26.39
CA HIS A 264 1.74 3.59 -26.29
C HIS A 264 1.53 2.62 -25.12
N ASP A 265 0.45 2.85 -24.38
CA ASP A 265 0.01 2.00 -23.28
C ASP A 265 -1.51 2.18 -23.03
N GLU A 266 -2.13 1.19 -22.40
CA GLU A 266 -3.52 1.21 -22.00
C GLU A 266 -3.69 1.20 -20.48
N SER A 267 -4.51 2.11 -19.97
CA SER A 267 -4.79 2.24 -18.54
C SER A 267 -6.28 2.03 -18.25
N THR A 268 -6.58 1.14 -17.31
CA THR A 268 -7.94 0.97 -16.77
C THR A 268 -8.09 1.77 -15.48
N PHE A 269 -9.09 2.65 -15.46
CA PHE A 269 -9.53 3.39 -14.28
C PHE A 269 -10.84 2.79 -13.78
N ARG A 270 -10.94 2.48 -12.48
CA ARG A 270 -12.19 1.96 -11.90
C ARG A 270 -12.77 2.91 -10.86
N SER A 271 -14.10 3.05 -10.83
CA SER A 271 -14.80 3.92 -9.88
C SER A 271 -14.64 3.47 -8.43
N GLY A 272 -14.33 2.18 -8.21
CA GLY A 272 -14.04 1.61 -6.90
C GLY A 272 -12.55 1.41 -6.64
N ASP A 273 -11.65 2.00 -7.44
CA ASP A 273 -10.23 1.95 -7.13
C ASP A 273 -9.99 2.61 -5.78
N VAL A 274 -9.46 1.78 -4.89
CA VAL A 274 -9.37 2.07 -3.48
C VAL A 274 -8.11 2.88 -3.16
N ARG A 275 -8.14 3.59 -2.02
CA ARG A 275 -7.00 4.41 -1.55
C ARG A 275 -5.70 3.59 -1.58
N ALA A 276 -4.67 4.16 -2.19
CA ALA A 276 -3.34 3.55 -2.29
C ALA A 276 -2.67 3.31 -0.92
N LYS A 277 -3.19 3.91 0.16
CA LYS A 277 -2.67 3.80 1.53
C LYS A 277 -3.67 3.11 2.45
N ARG A 278 -3.17 2.24 3.31
CA ARG A 278 -3.95 1.59 4.39
C ARG A 278 -3.11 1.41 5.64
N TRP A 279 -3.78 1.14 6.76
CA TRP A 279 -3.11 0.62 7.93
C TRP A 279 -2.75 -0.85 7.71
N LEU A 280 -1.51 -1.19 8.02
CA LEU A 280 -0.97 -2.54 7.99
C LEU A 280 -0.46 -2.85 9.39
N ILE A 281 -0.83 -4.01 9.91
CA ILE A 281 -0.28 -4.54 11.15
C ILE A 281 0.27 -5.93 10.77
N ASP A 282 1.54 -6.17 11.08
CA ASP A 282 2.33 -7.30 10.56
C ASP A 282 2.66 -7.23 9.04
N THR A 283 3.49 -8.17 8.58
CA THR A 283 4.03 -8.30 7.20
C THR A 283 3.07 -9.00 6.23
N SER A 284 2.02 -9.65 6.72
CA SER A 284 1.02 -10.38 5.95
C SER A 284 -0.07 -9.45 5.41
N ALA A 285 0.27 -8.58 4.45
CA ALA A 285 -0.74 -7.76 3.77
C ALA A 285 -1.44 -8.57 2.66
N PRO A 286 -2.74 -8.93 2.79
CA PRO A 286 -3.47 -9.63 1.73
C PRO A 286 -3.60 -8.77 0.48
N PHE A 287 -3.49 -9.45 -0.68
CA PHE A 287 -3.70 -8.84 -1.99
C PHE A 287 -5.12 -8.27 -2.10
N PHE A 288 -5.22 -7.09 -2.71
CA PHE A 288 -6.50 -6.48 -3.05
C PHE A 288 -7.19 -7.29 -4.14
N ASN A 289 -8.52 -7.40 -4.02
CA ASN A 289 -9.34 -7.70 -5.17
C ASN A 289 -9.27 -6.45 -6.08
N LYS A 290 -8.50 -6.52 -7.17
CA LYS A 290 -8.66 -5.58 -8.28
C LYS A 290 -10.10 -5.74 -8.81
N GLY A 291 -10.81 -4.64 -9.07
CA GLY A 291 -12.03 -4.73 -9.89
C GLY A 291 -13.38 -4.40 -9.26
N GLY A 292 -13.42 -3.61 -8.19
CA GLY A 292 -14.69 -3.06 -7.73
C GLY A 292 -15.18 -1.91 -8.61
N GLY A 293 -16.42 -1.98 -9.10
CA GLY A 293 -17.12 -0.84 -9.72
C GLY A 293 -17.02 -0.75 -11.25
N ARG A 294 -17.58 0.33 -11.81
CA ARG A 294 -17.53 0.59 -13.26
C ARG A 294 -16.11 0.96 -13.65
N SER A 295 -15.70 0.59 -14.86
CA SER A 295 -14.37 0.90 -15.36
C SER A 295 -14.41 1.64 -16.68
N VAL A 296 -13.38 2.46 -16.89
CA VAL A 296 -13.10 3.17 -18.13
C VAL A 296 -11.68 2.79 -18.52
N MET A 297 -11.51 2.37 -19.76
CA MET A 297 -10.19 2.07 -20.31
C MET A 297 -9.80 3.21 -21.24
N ILE A 298 -8.62 3.78 -21.01
CA ILE A 298 -8.05 4.84 -21.83
C ILE A 298 -6.79 4.28 -22.47
N SER A 299 -6.66 4.49 -23.78
CA SER A 299 -5.49 4.10 -24.56
C SER A 299 -4.95 5.33 -25.27
N ASP A 300 -3.65 5.61 -25.12
CA ASP A 300 -3.07 6.88 -25.57
C ASP A 300 -1.62 6.75 -26.08
N PHE A 301 -1.16 7.76 -26.81
CA PHE A 301 0.17 7.84 -27.41
C PHE A 301 0.95 9.04 -26.87
N LEU A 302 1.91 8.76 -25.99
CA LEU A 302 2.84 9.76 -25.46
C LEU A 302 3.96 10.04 -26.45
N VAL A 303 4.33 11.30 -26.60
CA VAL A 303 5.35 11.72 -27.57
C VAL A 303 6.51 12.41 -26.87
N GLN A 304 7.72 12.00 -27.24
CA GLN A 304 8.95 12.67 -26.84
C GLN A 304 9.34 13.73 -27.88
N HIS A 305 8.61 14.86 -27.88
CA HIS A 305 8.85 15.98 -28.81
C HIS A 305 8.39 17.35 -28.23
N PRO A 306 9.05 18.47 -28.58
CA PRO A 306 8.67 19.80 -28.09
C PRO A 306 7.26 20.30 -28.49
N SER A 307 6.63 19.70 -29.50
CA SER A 307 5.28 20.09 -29.96
C SER A 307 4.17 19.71 -28.98
N GLY A 308 4.45 18.81 -28.04
CA GLY A 308 3.50 18.41 -27.01
C GLY A 308 3.63 16.96 -26.58
N PRO A 309 2.99 16.59 -25.46
CA PRO A 309 3.09 15.25 -24.89
C PRO A 309 2.26 14.19 -25.62
N PHE A 310 1.38 14.57 -26.56
CA PHE A 310 0.47 13.66 -27.27
C PHE A 310 0.48 13.90 -28.78
N VAL A 311 0.08 12.89 -29.55
CA VAL A 311 -0.16 13.05 -30.99
C VAL A 311 -1.51 13.70 -31.23
N GLN A 312 -1.48 15.01 -31.52
CA GLN A 312 -2.68 15.77 -31.86
C GLN A 312 -2.43 16.68 -33.07
N LEU A 313 -3.36 16.65 -34.02
CA LEU A 313 -3.35 17.56 -35.17
C LEU A 313 -3.95 18.91 -34.79
N ASN A 314 -3.44 19.98 -35.40
CA ASN A 314 -4.13 21.28 -35.39
C ASN A 314 -5.31 21.27 -36.39
N GLU A 315 -6.15 22.31 -36.36
CA GLU A 315 -7.37 22.38 -37.18
C GLU A 315 -7.09 22.26 -38.70
N LYS A 316 -6.00 22.87 -39.18
CA LYS A 316 -5.59 22.83 -40.59
C LYS A 316 -5.11 21.42 -40.96
N GLU A 317 -4.24 20.83 -40.15
CA GLU A 317 -3.75 19.46 -40.33
C GLU A 317 -4.91 18.45 -40.32
N TRP A 318 -5.84 18.60 -39.38
CA TRP A 318 -7.04 17.77 -39.29
C TRP A 318 -7.95 17.89 -40.51
N THR A 319 -8.19 19.12 -40.98
CA THR A 319 -9.00 19.35 -42.19
C THR A 319 -8.40 18.63 -43.40
N ASN A 320 -7.07 18.71 -43.55
CA ASN A 320 -6.36 18.00 -44.62
C ASN A 320 -6.43 16.47 -44.44
N ALA A 321 -6.30 15.99 -43.20
CA ALA A 321 -6.38 14.57 -42.88
C ALA A 321 -7.74 13.99 -43.24
N VAL A 322 -8.82 14.64 -42.81
CA VAL A 322 -10.21 14.23 -43.12
C VAL A 322 -10.52 14.31 -44.61
N GLN A 323 -10.00 15.31 -45.32
CA GLN A 323 -10.17 15.39 -46.77
C GLN A 323 -9.58 14.17 -47.48
N ARG A 324 -8.47 13.62 -46.97
CA ARG A 324 -7.82 12.44 -47.54
C ARG A 324 -8.38 11.11 -47.00
N PHE A 325 -8.76 11.09 -45.73
CA PHE A 325 -9.26 9.94 -44.99
C PHE A 325 -10.60 10.30 -44.34
N PRO A 326 -11.72 10.29 -45.09
CA PRO A 326 -13.02 10.69 -44.57
C PRO A 326 -13.52 9.79 -43.43
N ASP A 327 -13.03 8.55 -43.36
CA ASP A 327 -13.30 7.58 -42.30
C ASP A 327 -12.82 8.07 -40.92
N LEU A 328 -11.93 9.07 -40.85
CA LEU A 328 -11.56 9.72 -39.58
C LEU A 328 -12.74 10.41 -38.88
N LEU A 329 -13.83 10.72 -39.62
CA LEU A 329 -15.08 11.27 -39.10
C LEU A 329 -16.09 10.20 -38.68
N GLU A 330 -15.87 8.92 -38.98
CA GLU A 330 -16.81 7.87 -38.62
C GLU A 330 -16.88 7.75 -37.09
N ASP A 331 -18.11 7.85 -36.56
CA ASP A 331 -18.40 7.65 -35.16
C ASP A 331 -18.41 6.13 -34.90
N THR A 332 -17.27 5.60 -34.48
CA THR A 332 -17.18 4.24 -33.98
C THR A 332 -17.64 4.19 -32.52
N ASP A 333 -17.98 3.02 -31.98
CA ASP A 333 -18.22 2.86 -30.54
C ASP A 333 -17.00 3.26 -29.66
N LEU A 334 -15.84 3.46 -30.30
CA LEU A 334 -14.63 4.01 -29.70
C LEU A 334 -14.72 5.53 -29.72
N ARG A 335 -14.82 6.15 -28.54
CA ARG A 335 -14.81 7.61 -28.41
C ARG A 335 -13.39 8.12 -28.54
N TYR A 336 -13.05 8.60 -29.73
CA TYR A 336 -11.77 9.26 -29.98
C TYR A 336 -11.78 10.68 -29.43
N GLU A 337 -10.67 11.09 -28.80
CA GLU A 337 -10.45 12.50 -28.50
C GLU A 337 -10.22 13.29 -29.81
N ASN A 338 -10.70 14.53 -29.83
CA ASN A 338 -10.67 15.37 -31.03
C ASN A 338 -9.25 15.53 -31.57
N TYR A 339 -9.11 15.29 -32.88
CA TYR A 339 -7.87 15.44 -33.64
C TYR A 339 -6.71 14.52 -33.20
N SER A 340 -7.03 13.44 -32.48
CA SER A 340 -6.05 12.49 -31.94
C SER A 340 -6.39 11.03 -32.27
N ALA A 341 -5.49 10.12 -31.88
CA ALA A 341 -5.73 8.69 -31.84
C ALA A 341 -6.00 8.15 -30.42
N THR A 342 -6.18 9.03 -29.44
CA THR A 342 -6.51 8.66 -28.05
C THR A 342 -7.94 8.12 -28.00
N ILE A 343 -8.13 6.97 -27.34
CA ILE A 343 -9.45 6.34 -27.19
C ILE A 343 -9.85 6.31 -25.72
N THR A 344 -11.08 6.72 -25.44
CA THR A 344 -11.77 6.45 -24.18
C THR A 344 -12.91 5.45 -24.41
N ALA A 345 -12.76 4.24 -23.86
CA ALA A 345 -13.75 3.19 -24.03
C ALA A 345 -14.56 2.97 -22.73
N HIS A 346 -15.88 3.18 -22.80
CA HIS A 346 -16.83 2.91 -21.70
C HIS A 346 -17.43 1.49 -21.85
N LEU A 347 -16.61 0.45 -21.82
CA LEU A 347 -17.08 -0.91 -22.12
C LEU A 347 -17.67 -1.60 -20.87
N GLY A 348 -18.82 -1.13 -20.36
CA GLY A 348 -19.61 -1.88 -19.38
C GLY A 348 -18.86 -2.38 -18.13
N ALA A 349 -19.13 -3.63 -17.72
CA ALA A 349 -18.63 -4.19 -16.46
C ALA A 349 -17.14 -4.58 -16.49
N ASP A 350 -16.56 -4.90 -17.66
CA ASP A 350 -15.12 -5.22 -17.81
C ASP A 350 -14.65 -4.96 -19.26
N PRO A 351 -14.27 -3.71 -19.59
CA PRO A 351 -13.57 -3.34 -20.81
C PRO A 351 -12.27 -4.07 -21.01
N TYR A 352 -12.05 -4.58 -22.21
CA TYR A 352 -10.70 -4.90 -22.67
C TYR A 352 -10.54 -4.47 -24.13
N PHE A 353 -9.40 -3.85 -24.44
CA PHE A 353 -8.98 -3.59 -25.81
C PHE A 353 -8.63 -4.93 -26.45
N ASP A 354 -9.43 -5.41 -27.41
CA ASP A 354 -9.02 -6.54 -28.22
C ASP A 354 -8.02 -6.10 -29.30
N ASN A 355 -7.39 -7.07 -29.96
CA ASN A 355 -6.44 -6.76 -31.03
C ASN A 355 -7.08 -5.96 -32.18
N SER A 356 -8.37 -6.12 -32.45
CA SER A 356 -9.06 -5.40 -33.52
C SER A 356 -9.14 -3.90 -33.20
N ILE A 357 -9.50 -3.55 -31.97
CA ILE A 357 -9.57 -2.17 -31.51
C ILE A 357 -8.18 -1.53 -31.53
N ILE A 358 -7.14 -2.25 -31.08
CA ILE A 358 -5.76 -1.77 -31.14
C ILE A 358 -5.33 -1.50 -32.59
N LEU A 359 -5.63 -2.41 -33.52
CA LEU A 359 -5.29 -2.20 -34.93
C LEU A 359 -6.01 -0.98 -35.51
N LEU A 360 -7.30 -0.78 -35.20
CA LEU A 360 -8.04 0.42 -35.62
C LEU A 360 -7.43 1.71 -35.06
N GLN A 361 -7.02 1.67 -33.79
CA GLN A 361 -6.37 2.81 -33.13
C GLN A 361 -5.03 3.16 -33.78
N PHE A 362 -4.18 2.17 -34.02
CA PHE A 362 -2.89 2.37 -34.68
C PHE A 362 -3.05 2.78 -36.14
N GLU A 363 -4.04 2.23 -36.86
CA GLU A 363 -4.34 2.67 -38.22
C GLU A 363 -4.69 4.17 -38.23
N ARG A 364 -5.54 4.61 -37.28
CA ARG A 364 -5.85 6.03 -37.10
C ARG A 364 -4.59 6.83 -36.81
N LEU A 365 -3.74 6.40 -35.87
CA LEU A 365 -2.45 7.05 -35.59
C LEU A 365 -1.62 7.22 -36.87
N PHE A 366 -1.44 6.15 -37.65
CA PHE A 366 -0.65 6.17 -38.88
C PHE A 366 -1.22 7.10 -39.94
N LYS A 367 -2.55 7.25 -40.03
CA LYS A 367 -3.21 8.26 -40.87
C LYS A 367 -2.86 9.67 -40.39
N LEU A 368 -2.95 9.95 -39.09
CA LEU A 368 -2.67 11.27 -38.52
C LEU A 368 -1.20 11.69 -38.67
N LEU A 369 -0.27 10.77 -38.43
CA LEU A 369 1.17 11.06 -38.52
C LEU A 369 1.60 11.58 -39.90
N LYS A 370 0.87 11.23 -40.98
CA LYS A 370 1.12 11.74 -42.34
C LYS A 370 0.86 13.25 -42.49
N PHE A 371 0.08 13.85 -41.60
CA PHE A 371 -0.31 15.26 -41.67
C PHE A 371 0.35 16.14 -40.61
N LYS A 372 1.00 15.54 -39.61
CA LYS A 372 1.65 16.29 -38.54
C LYS A 372 2.89 17.01 -39.09
N GLU A 373 2.78 18.32 -39.34
CA GLU A 373 3.79 19.13 -40.03
C GLU A 373 5.13 19.09 -39.28
N GLU A 374 5.08 19.09 -37.95
CA GLU A 374 6.27 19.05 -37.09
C GLU A 374 7.07 17.75 -37.21
N TYR A 375 6.49 16.66 -37.75
CA TYR A 375 7.12 15.34 -37.81
C TYR A 375 7.61 14.96 -39.23
N GLN A 376 7.36 15.79 -40.25
CA GLN A 376 7.62 15.44 -41.66
C GLN A 376 9.09 15.18 -42.00
N LYS A 377 10.03 15.62 -41.15
CA LYS A 377 11.48 15.47 -41.36
C LYS A 377 12.12 14.51 -40.37
N HIS A 378 11.30 13.70 -39.70
CA HIS A 378 11.72 12.81 -38.63
C HIS A 378 11.51 11.35 -39.04
N ASN A 379 12.33 10.49 -38.47
CA ASN A 379 11.94 9.09 -38.33
C ASN A 379 10.91 8.98 -37.20
N ILE A 380 9.97 8.04 -37.32
CA ILE A 380 9.04 7.71 -36.26
C ILE A 380 9.41 6.34 -35.73
N GLU A 381 9.48 6.22 -34.41
CA GLU A 381 9.66 4.95 -33.72
C GLU A 381 8.58 4.84 -32.64
N ILE A 382 7.85 3.72 -32.64
CA ILE A 382 6.75 3.49 -31.71
C ILE A 382 7.11 2.35 -30.77
N LEU A 383 7.07 2.64 -29.47
CA LEU A 383 7.31 1.70 -28.41
C LEU A 383 5.99 1.27 -27.79
N VAL A 384 5.75 -0.05 -27.80
CA VAL A 384 4.62 -0.71 -27.14
C VAL A 384 5.13 -1.76 -26.17
N ASP A 385 4.30 -2.15 -25.20
CA ASP A 385 4.58 -3.32 -24.38
C ASP A 385 4.42 -4.62 -25.20
N ASN A 386 4.72 -5.76 -24.57
CA ASN A 386 4.59 -7.07 -25.21
C ASN A 386 3.22 -7.73 -24.96
N ALA A 387 2.16 -6.94 -24.71
CA ALA A 387 0.82 -7.48 -24.52
C ALA A 387 0.42 -8.39 -25.69
N ARG A 388 -0.42 -9.39 -25.38
CA ARG A 388 -0.89 -10.34 -26.41
C ARG A 388 -1.66 -9.65 -27.54
N THR A 389 -2.26 -8.50 -27.26
CA THR A 389 -2.98 -7.66 -28.23
C THR A 389 -2.03 -6.97 -29.19
N HIS A 390 -0.87 -6.46 -28.74
CA HIS A 390 0.18 -5.87 -29.57
C HIS A 390 0.94 -6.91 -30.40
N SER A 391 1.16 -8.08 -29.81
CA SER A 391 1.92 -9.18 -30.42
C SER A 391 1.05 -10.22 -31.14
N ALA A 392 -0.25 -9.97 -31.28
CA ALA A 392 -1.18 -10.90 -31.91
C ALA A 392 -0.77 -11.18 -33.36
N LYS A 393 -0.65 -12.47 -33.68
CA LYS A 393 -0.23 -12.93 -35.00
C LYS A 393 -1.46 -13.27 -35.85
N PRO A 394 -1.38 -13.14 -37.19
CA PRO A 394 -2.45 -13.62 -38.06
C PRO A 394 -2.59 -15.15 -37.99
N PHE A 395 -1.47 -15.86 -37.80
CA PHE A 395 -1.41 -17.31 -37.64
C PHE A 395 -0.11 -17.71 -36.91
N SER A 396 -0.08 -18.92 -36.36
CA SER A 396 1.13 -19.58 -35.87
C SER A 396 1.50 -20.74 -36.78
N ILE A 397 2.79 -21.00 -36.99
CA ILE A 397 3.26 -22.19 -37.70
C ILE A 397 2.76 -23.49 -37.04
N ASN A 398 2.55 -23.46 -35.72
CA ASN A 398 2.02 -24.60 -34.96
C ASN A 398 0.54 -24.90 -35.26
N ASP A 399 -0.17 -23.99 -35.92
CA ASP A 399 -1.56 -24.16 -36.32
C ASP A 399 -1.69 -25.03 -37.58
N PHE A 400 -0.60 -25.22 -38.33
CA PHE A 400 -0.58 -26.01 -39.55
C PHE A 400 -0.37 -27.50 -39.24
N GLY A 401 -1.07 -28.36 -39.98
CA GLY A 401 -0.82 -29.80 -39.94
C GLY A 401 0.29 -30.24 -40.90
N LYS A 402 0.81 -31.46 -40.69
CA LYS A 402 1.91 -32.01 -41.51
C LYS A 402 1.48 -32.31 -42.96
N ARG A 403 0.30 -32.91 -43.14
CA ARG A 403 -0.18 -33.48 -44.42
C ARG A 403 -1.21 -32.56 -45.08
N SER A 404 -1.39 -32.69 -46.41
CA SER A 404 -2.49 -32.04 -47.12
C SER A 404 -3.86 -32.41 -46.54
N GLY A 405 -4.83 -31.49 -46.63
CA GLY A 405 -6.19 -31.67 -46.12
C GLY A 405 -6.30 -31.67 -44.60
N THR A 406 -5.29 -31.17 -43.89
CA THR A 406 -5.29 -31.05 -42.42
C THR A 406 -5.43 -29.58 -41.99
N ARG A 407 -5.12 -29.27 -40.72
CA ARG A 407 -5.29 -27.92 -40.14
C ARG A 407 -4.49 -26.88 -40.93
N CYS A 408 -5.16 -25.79 -41.29
CA CYS A 408 -4.57 -24.62 -41.94
C CYS A 408 -5.43 -23.40 -41.58
N PRO A 409 -4.91 -22.41 -40.83
CA PRO A 409 -5.74 -21.31 -40.33
C PRO A 409 -5.99 -20.22 -41.39
N VAL A 410 -5.24 -20.20 -42.49
CA VAL A 410 -5.27 -19.12 -43.48
C VAL A 410 -5.34 -19.65 -44.91
N ALA A 411 -5.89 -18.83 -45.82
CA ALA A 411 -6.03 -19.16 -47.24
C ALA A 411 -4.72 -18.98 -48.01
N SER A 412 -3.95 -17.95 -47.68
CA SER A 412 -2.66 -17.63 -48.26
C SER A 412 -1.79 -16.89 -47.24
N ILE A 413 -0.48 -16.90 -47.49
CA ILE A 413 0.53 -16.20 -46.69
C ILE A 413 1.26 -15.23 -47.61
N GLU A 414 1.19 -13.94 -47.30
CA GLU A 414 1.99 -12.92 -47.97
C GLU A 414 3.29 -12.70 -47.21
N TYR A 415 4.41 -12.64 -47.93
CA TYR A 415 5.72 -12.36 -47.35
C TYR A 415 6.63 -11.63 -48.32
N ILE A 416 7.60 -10.90 -47.79
CA ILE A 416 8.58 -10.17 -48.58
C ILE A 416 9.83 -11.06 -48.76
N ASP A 417 10.28 -11.28 -49.99
CA ASP A 417 11.46 -12.11 -50.30
C ASP A 417 12.80 -11.39 -50.02
N GLU A 418 13.93 -11.99 -50.42
CA GLU A 418 15.27 -11.38 -50.25
C GLU A 418 15.50 -10.14 -51.10
N VAL A 419 14.73 -9.98 -52.17
CA VAL A 419 14.85 -8.88 -53.14
C VAL A 419 13.76 -7.83 -52.90
N ASN A 420 13.13 -7.86 -51.72
CA ASN A 420 12.07 -6.96 -51.30
C ASN A 420 10.78 -7.04 -52.16
N ASN A 421 10.53 -8.17 -52.81
CA ASN A 421 9.29 -8.38 -53.55
C ASN A 421 8.24 -9.07 -52.67
N THR A 422 6.99 -8.62 -52.75
CA THR A 422 5.86 -9.31 -52.15
C THR A 422 5.57 -10.61 -52.89
N LYS A 423 5.61 -11.71 -52.16
CA LYS A 423 5.24 -13.06 -52.62
C LYS A 423 4.01 -13.51 -51.86
N THR A 424 3.14 -14.24 -52.56
CA THR A 424 1.97 -14.88 -51.96
C THR A 424 2.14 -16.38 -52.08
N LEU A 425 2.08 -17.07 -50.95
CA LEU A 425 2.06 -18.52 -50.84
C LEU A 425 0.62 -18.96 -50.60
N ASP A 426 0.00 -19.58 -51.59
CA ASP A 426 -1.33 -20.17 -51.42
C ASP A 426 -1.27 -21.34 -50.45
N CYS A 427 -2.11 -21.35 -49.43
CA CYS A 427 -2.19 -22.44 -48.47
C CYS A 427 -3.18 -23.53 -48.89
N PHE A 428 -3.77 -23.44 -50.08
CA PHE A 428 -4.68 -24.42 -50.66
C PHE A 428 -4.22 -24.81 -52.06
N PHE A 429 -4.45 -26.06 -52.46
CA PHE A 429 -4.14 -26.49 -53.83
C PHE A 429 -5.11 -25.84 -54.82
N GLN A 430 -4.58 -25.08 -55.78
CA GLN A 430 -5.37 -24.41 -56.82
C GLN A 430 -5.79 -25.34 -57.97
N SER A 431 -5.04 -26.43 -58.17
CA SER A 431 -5.23 -27.38 -59.27
C SER A 431 -4.87 -28.82 -58.86
N GLY A 432 -5.19 -29.78 -59.72
CA GLY A 432 -4.87 -31.20 -59.53
C GLY A 432 -5.86 -31.97 -58.63
N PRO A 433 -5.54 -33.24 -58.30
CA PRO A 433 -6.44 -34.13 -57.55
C PRO A 433 -6.75 -33.66 -56.13
N GLN A 434 -5.90 -32.79 -55.56
CA GLN A 434 -6.06 -32.23 -54.22
C GLN A 434 -6.67 -30.82 -54.23
N LYS A 435 -7.20 -30.34 -55.37
CA LYS A 435 -7.77 -28.99 -55.49
C LYS A 435 -8.77 -28.70 -54.37
N GLY A 436 -8.61 -27.54 -53.71
CA GLY A 436 -9.44 -27.11 -52.59
C GLY A 436 -9.09 -27.73 -51.24
N GLN A 437 -8.15 -28.68 -51.18
CA GLN A 437 -7.57 -29.14 -49.90
C GLN A 437 -6.49 -28.17 -49.43
N SER A 438 -6.35 -28.03 -48.11
CA SER A 438 -5.26 -27.27 -47.50
C SER A 438 -3.90 -27.95 -47.77
N LYS A 439 -2.85 -27.15 -47.95
CA LYS A 439 -1.47 -27.59 -47.99
C LYS A 439 -0.99 -27.78 -46.55
N GLY A 440 -0.47 -28.96 -46.22
CA GLY A 440 0.25 -29.16 -44.96
C GLY A 440 1.67 -28.57 -45.04
N LEU A 441 2.37 -28.48 -43.90
CA LEU A 441 3.74 -27.95 -43.85
C LEU A 441 4.72 -28.68 -44.78
N LEU A 442 4.52 -29.98 -45.03
CA LEU A 442 5.35 -30.72 -45.97
C LEU A 442 5.21 -30.20 -47.41
N ALA A 443 3.97 -29.95 -47.85
CA ALA A 443 3.71 -29.45 -49.20
C ALA A 443 4.21 -28.01 -49.35
N ILE A 444 3.98 -27.17 -48.32
CA ILE A 444 4.48 -25.80 -48.28
C ILE A 444 6.01 -25.76 -48.34
N ALA A 445 6.70 -26.59 -47.56
CA ALA A 445 8.16 -26.61 -47.56
C ALA A 445 8.74 -27.03 -48.91
N LEU A 446 8.13 -28.01 -49.59
CA LEU A 446 8.53 -28.40 -50.94
C LEU A 446 8.32 -27.26 -51.95
N GLU A 447 7.23 -26.51 -51.85
CA GLU A 447 6.93 -25.35 -52.70
C GLU A 447 7.89 -24.19 -52.47
N LEU A 448 8.34 -24.00 -51.24
CA LEU A 448 9.39 -23.05 -50.87
C LEU A 448 10.81 -23.55 -51.23
N GLY A 449 10.93 -24.71 -51.88
CA GLY A 449 12.19 -25.23 -52.40
C GLY A 449 13.06 -26.01 -51.40
N PHE A 450 12.54 -26.34 -50.21
CA PHE A 450 13.27 -27.15 -49.24
C PHE A 450 13.35 -28.62 -49.69
N LYS A 451 14.54 -29.22 -49.61
CA LYS A 451 14.75 -30.65 -49.86
C LYS A 451 14.49 -31.43 -48.57
N LEU A 452 13.42 -32.23 -48.56
CA LEU A 452 12.96 -32.94 -47.37
C LEU A 452 12.93 -34.45 -47.57
N SER A 453 13.17 -35.21 -46.50
CA SER A 453 12.92 -36.65 -46.50
C SER A 453 11.42 -36.92 -46.34
N THR A 454 10.95 -38.02 -46.92
CA THR A 454 9.56 -38.48 -46.79
C THR A 454 9.15 -38.77 -45.34
N ASN A 455 10.13 -39.01 -44.46
CA ASN A 455 9.92 -39.35 -43.05
C ASN A 455 10.06 -38.16 -42.09
N CYS A 456 10.27 -36.94 -42.59
CA CYS A 456 10.48 -35.75 -41.76
C CYS A 456 9.34 -35.55 -40.73
N LYS A 457 9.67 -35.34 -39.46
CA LYS A 457 8.67 -35.16 -38.40
C LYS A 457 8.04 -33.77 -38.47
N LEU A 458 6.84 -33.61 -37.88
CA LEU A 458 6.17 -32.31 -37.85
C LEU A 458 7.02 -31.24 -37.14
N GLU A 459 7.65 -31.61 -36.02
CA GLU A 459 8.52 -30.72 -35.24
C GLU A 459 9.74 -30.23 -36.04
N GLU A 460 10.35 -31.11 -36.84
CA GLU A 460 11.45 -30.75 -37.74
C GLU A 460 10.99 -29.75 -38.82
N LEU A 461 9.80 -29.95 -39.39
CA LEU A 461 9.21 -28.99 -40.35
C LEU A 461 8.94 -27.64 -39.70
N THR A 462 8.41 -27.63 -38.48
CA THR A 462 8.16 -26.41 -37.72
C THR A 462 9.45 -25.64 -37.47
N ILE A 463 10.52 -26.31 -37.02
CA ILE A 463 11.83 -25.67 -36.79
C ILE A 463 12.42 -25.15 -38.11
N LEU A 464 12.34 -25.93 -39.19
CA LEU A 464 12.88 -25.54 -40.49
C LEU A 464 12.18 -24.30 -41.04
N LEU A 465 10.84 -24.30 -41.01
CA LEU A 465 10.04 -23.25 -41.61
C LEU A 465 9.92 -22.02 -40.71
N SER A 466 10.11 -22.12 -39.38
CA SER A 466 10.04 -20.95 -38.48
C SER A 466 11.11 -19.88 -38.79
N GLY A 467 12.22 -20.27 -39.41
CA GLY A 467 13.25 -19.35 -39.92
C GLY A 467 12.94 -18.74 -41.28
N HIS A 468 11.93 -19.24 -42.01
CA HIS A 468 11.59 -18.75 -43.34
C HIS A 468 10.75 -17.47 -43.28
N LYS A 469 10.96 -16.52 -44.19
CA LYS A 469 10.27 -15.22 -44.21
C LYS A 469 8.74 -15.33 -44.24
N ALA A 470 8.21 -16.36 -44.89
CA ALA A 470 6.77 -16.67 -44.91
C ALA A 470 6.17 -16.98 -43.53
N PHE A 471 6.97 -17.52 -42.61
CA PHE A 471 6.55 -17.81 -41.24
C PHE A 471 7.28 -16.92 -40.23
N LYS A 472 7.93 -15.85 -40.73
CA LYS A 472 8.59 -14.88 -39.86
C LYS A 472 7.54 -14.31 -38.92
N ASN A 473 7.97 -14.19 -37.68
CA ASN A 473 7.13 -13.88 -36.55
C ASN A 473 6.74 -12.39 -36.52
N ILE A 474 5.95 -11.93 -37.50
CA ILE A 474 5.49 -10.55 -37.63
C ILE A 474 4.09 -10.46 -37.01
N SER A 475 3.88 -9.51 -36.09
CA SER A 475 2.55 -9.29 -35.52
C SER A 475 1.63 -8.60 -36.54
N LYS A 476 0.32 -8.69 -36.35
CA LYS A 476 -0.62 -7.93 -37.19
C LYS A 476 -0.37 -6.43 -37.12
N LEU A 477 0.08 -5.94 -35.96
CA LEU A 477 0.42 -4.54 -35.76
C LEU A 477 1.67 -4.14 -36.54
N GLU A 478 2.71 -4.97 -36.54
CA GLU A 478 3.92 -4.74 -37.34
C GLU A 478 3.60 -4.77 -38.84
N LYS A 479 2.74 -5.68 -39.31
CA LYS A 479 2.26 -5.68 -40.70
C LYS A 479 1.54 -4.36 -41.04
N LEU A 480 0.62 -3.92 -40.18
CA LEU A 480 -0.10 -2.66 -40.36
C LEU A 480 0.86 -1.45 -40.40
N ALA A 481 1.88 -1.41 -39.55
CA ALA A 481 2.89 -0.36 -39.56
C ALA A 481 3.62 -0.30 -40.92
N ILE A 482 4.06 -1.46 -41.43
CA ILE A 482 4.73 -1.59 -42.73
C ILE A 482 3.82 -1.09 -43.88
N ASP A 483 2.54 -1.46 -43.87
CA ASP A 483 1.57 -1.05 -44.89
C ASP A 483 1.40 0.49 -44.94
N TYR A 484 1.66 1.17 -43.84
CA TYR A 484 1.64 2.63 -43.73
C TYR A 484 3.00 3.31 -43.90
N GLY A 485 4.08 2.54 -44.08
CA GLY A 485 5.45 3.04 -44.24
C GLY A 485 6.17 3.33 -42.93
N PHE A 486 5.72 2.74 -41.82
CA PHE A 486 6.36 2.83 -40.51
C PHE A 486 7.14 1.54 -40.20
N LYS A 487 8.11 1.65 -39.29
CA LYS A 487 8.93 0.53 -38.83
C LYS A 487 8.62 0.20 -37.39
#